data_AF-A0A660L3Q0-F1
#
_entry.id   AF-A0A660L3Q0-F1
#
_cell.length_a   1.000
_cell.length_b   1.000
_cell.length_c   1.000
_cell.angle_alpha   90.00
_cell.angle_beta   90.00
_cell.angle_gamma   90.00
#
_symmetry.space_group_name_H-M   'P 1'
#
loop_
_entity.id
_entity.type
_entity.pdbx_description
1 polymer ?
#
loop_
_entity_poly.entity_id
_entity_poly.type
_entity_poly.pdbx_seq_one_letter_code
_entity_poly.pdbx_strand_id
1 'polypeptide(L)'
;MIATPTRTLAPQARFVWAFGQLALWGALTVAAVMIAQLDEVGWWPVLVTVAGLLVCVPLVPMVRWRRWRWDVQEPGIDIRHGLFSVRQTLVPWVRVQHVETRRGVLEQSFNLATVVVHTAAGSHTIPLLALRDAEELRDRIAELARTDPDA
;
A
#
# COMPACT_ATOMS: atom_id res chain seq x y z
N MET A 1 -18.39 5.23 19.69
CA MET A 1 -17.81 3.96 19.22
C MET A 1 -17.18 4.24 17.87
N ILE A 2 -15.87 4.03 17.71
CA ILE A 2 -15.20 4.29 16.43
C ILE A 2 -15.71 3.23 15.44
N ALA A 3 -16.42 3.63 14.39
CA ALA A 3 -16.93 2.71 13.39
C ALA A 3 -15.74 2.03 12.69
N THR A 4 -15.80 0.70 12.55
CA THR A 4 -14.70 -0.03 11.93
C THR A 4 -14.67 0.29 10.44
N PRO A 5 -13.49 0.65 9.87
CA PRO A 5 -13.41 1.07 8.48
C PRO A 5 -13.84 -0.06 7.54
N THR A 6 -14.78 0.24 6.63
CA THR A 6 -15.41 -0.76 5.77
C THR A 6 -14.79 -0.84 4.38
N ARG A 7 -14.33 0.29 3.80
CA ARG A 7 -13.74 0.29 2.45
C ARG A 7 -12.38 -0.39 2.43
N THR A 8 -12.17 -1.21 1.41
CA THR A 8 -10.93 -1.94 1.15
C THR A 8 -10.17 -1.29 0.00
N LEU A 9 -8.91 -1.68 -0.18
CA LEU A 9 -8.15 -1.30 -1.37
C LEU A 9 -8.65 -2.05 -2.61
N ALA A 10 -8.31 -1.54 -3.79
CA ALA A 10 -8.62 -2.22 -5.04
C ALA A 10 -8.00 -3.63 -5.06
N PRO A 11 -8.72 -4.66 -5.55
CA PRO A 11 -8.21 -6.02 -5.60
C PRO A 11 -6.97 -6.15 -6.49
N GLN A 12 -6.76 -5.22 -7.43
CA GLN A 12 -5.58 -5.16 -8.30
C GLN A 12 -4.30 -4.80 -7.53
N ALA A 13 -4.40 -4.22 -6.34
CA ALA A 13 -3.25 -3.87 -5.49
C ALA A 13 -2.34 -5.07 -5.21
N ARG A 14 -2.92 -6.28 -5.14
CA ARG A 14 -2.18 -7.54 -4.96
C ARG A 14 -1.16 -7.79 -6.07
N PHE A 15 -1.49 -7.41 -7.31
CA PHE A 15 -0.62 -7.65 -8.47
C PHE A 15 0.56 -6.69 -8.48
N VAL A 16 0.34 -5.41 -8.16
CA VAL A 16 1.43 -4.43 -8.07
C VAL A 16 2.43 -4.83 -6.98
N TRP A 17 1.95 -5.25 -5.81
CA TRP A 17 2.84 -5.76 -4.75
C TRP A 17 3.48 -7.10 -5.08
N ALA A 18 2.76 -8.00 -5.76
CA ALA A 18 3.33 -9.27 -6.20
C ALA A 18 4.46 -9.05 -7.22
N PHE A 19 4.32 -8.07 -8.12
CA PHE A 19 5.35 -7.76 -9.11
C PHE A 19 6.66 -7.30 -8.46
N GLY A 20 6.58 -6.40 -7.46
CA GLY A 20 7.74 -5.98 -6.68
C GLY A 20 8.40 -7.15 -5.92
N GLN A 21 7.59 -8.04 -5.33
CA GLN A 21 8.12 -9.23 -4.65
C GLN A 21 8.73 -10.25 -5.61
N LEU A 22 8.12 -10.46 -6.78
CA LEU A 22 8.65 -11.35 -7.82
C LEU A 22 10.01 -10.88 -8.31
N ALA A 23 10.18 -9.58 -8.55
CA ALA A 23 11.47 -9.02 -8.95
C ALA A 23 12.54 -9.24 -7.87
N LEU A 24 12.20 -8.97 -6.60
CA LEU A 24 13.13 -9.16 -5.48
C LEU A 24 13.51 -10.64 -5.29
N TRP A 25 12.53 -11.53 -5.17
CA TRP A 25 12.78 -12.97 -4.99
C TRP A 25 13.47 -13.57 -6.21
N GLY A 26 13.09 -13.15 -7.42
CA GLY A 26 13.74 -13.59 -8.66
C GLY A 26 15.23 -13.19 -8.70
N ALA A 27 15.57 -11.96 -8.32
CA ALA A 27 16.95 -11.52 -8.21
C ALA A 27 17.73 -12.33 -7.16
N LEU A 28 17.12 -12.62 -6.00
CA LEU A 28 17.73 -13.47 -4.98
C LEU A 28 17.96 -14.90 -5.46
N THR A 29 17.02 -15.49 -6.21
CA THR A 29 17.18 -16.82 -6.79
C THR A 29 18.30 -16.85 -7.83
N VAL A 30 18.40 -15.84 -8.69
CA VAL A 30 19.51 -15.73 -9.66
C VAL A 30 20.85 -15.62 -8.93
N ALA A 31 20.94 -14.79 -7.89
CA ALA A 31 22.15 -14.68 -7.08
C ALA A 31 22.50 -16.00 -6.38
N ALA A 32 21.52 -16.70 -5.81
CA ALA A 32 21.72 -18.00 -5.19
C ALA A 32 22.23 -19.06 -6.18
N VAL A 33 21.72 -19.05 -7.42
CA VAL A 33 22.21 -19.92 -8.49
C VAL A 33 23.65 -19.56 -8.85
N MET A 34 24.01 -18.29 -8.98
CA MET A 34 25.39 -17.91 -9.27
C MET A 34 26.36 -18.34 -8.16
N ILE A 35 25.96 -18.19 -6.89
CA ILE A 35 26.78 -18.62 -5.74
C ILE A 35 26.97 -20.15 -5.76
N ALA A 36 25.91 -20.92 -6.04
CA ALA A 36 25.99 -22.38 -6.11
C ALA A 36 26.93 -22.90 -7.21
N GLN A 37 27.24 -22.09 -8.23
CA GLN A 37 28.21 -22.41 -9.28
C GLN A 37 29.66 -22.06 -8.91
N LEU A 38 29.85 -21.15 -7.96
CA LEU A 38 31.16 -20.63 -7.56
C LEU A 38 31.70 -21.29 -6.27
N ASP A 39 30.83 -21.94 -5.51
CA ASP A 39 31.14 -22.40 -4.15
C ASP A 39 30.58 -23.81 -3.89
N GLU A 40 31.19 -24.57 -2.98
CA GLU A 40 30.73 -25.93 -2.61
C GLU A 40 29.53 -25.93 -1.64
N VAL A 41 28.92 -24.76 -1.42
CA VAL A 41 27.71 -24.57 -0.61
C VAL A 41 26.56 -25.47 -1.09
N GLY A 42 26.51 -25.84 -2.36
CA GLY A 42 25.48 -26.71 -2.93
C GLY A 42 24.15 -26.00 -3.24
N TRP A 43 23.13 -26.75 -3.67
CA TRP A 43 21.88 -26.20 -4.24
C TRP A 43 20.82 -25.77 -3.23
N TRP A 44 21.04 -26.00 -1.94
CA TRP A 44 20.05 -25.67 -0.90
C TRP A 44 19.68 -24.18 -0.82
N PRO A 45 20.54 -23.17 -1.09
CA PRO A 45 20.12 -21.77 -1.08
C PRO A 45 19.16 -21.45 -2.24
N VAL A 46 19.32 -22.14 -3.37
CA VAL A 46 18.38 -22.06 -4.50
C VAL A 46 17.02 -22.61 -4.08
N LEU A 47 16.99 -23.78 -3.42
CA LEU A 47 15.75 -24.35 -2.92
C LEU A 47 15.03 -23.43 -1.92
N VAL A 48 15.77 -22.81 -0.99
CA VAL A 48 15.20 -21.86 -0.02
C VAL A 48 14.63 -20.62 -0.71
N THR A 49 15.35 -20.04 -1.68
CA THR A 49 14.86 -18.85 -2.39
C THR A 49 13.66 -19.16 -3.29
N VAL A 50 13.65 -20.31 -3.97
CA VAL A 50 12.50 -20.76 -4.77
C VAL A 50 11.28 -21.04 -3.89
N ALA A 51 11.45 -21.75 -2.77
CA ALA A 51 10.37 -21.99 -1.82
C ALA A 51 9.81 -20.67 -1.25
N GLY A 52 10.69 -19.74 -0.88
CA GLY A 52 10.31 -18.41 -0.44
C GLY A 52 9.55 -17.63 -1.52
N LEU A 53 9.98 -17.69 -2.78
CA LEU A 53 9.27 -17.10 -3.91
C LEU A 53 7.86 -17.67 -4.05
N LEU A 54 7.71 -19.00 -4.04
CA LEU A 54 6.41 -19.67 -4.21
C LEU A 54 5.43 -19.37 -3.07
N VAL A 55 5.93 -19.20 -1.84
CA VAL A 55 5.08 -18.98 -0.66
C VAL A 55 4.83 -17.49 -0.41
N CYS A 56 5.89 -16.66 -0.38
CA CYS A 56 5.77 -15.26 0.03
C CYS A 56 5.06 -14.40 -1.02
N VAL A 57 5.33 -14.62 -2.31
CA VAL A 57 4.75 -13.82 -3.40
C VAL A 57 3.22 -13.84 -3.41
N PRO A 58 2.52 -14.98 -3.24
CA PRO A 58 1.06 -14.95 -3.13
C PRO A 58 0.58 -14.54 -1.73
N LEU A 59 1.26 -15.01 -0.68
CA LEU A 59 0.76 -14.88 0.69
C LEU A 59 0.87 -13.46 1.24
N VAL A 60 2.01 -12.79 1.04
CA VAL A 60 2.25 -11.47 1.61
C VAL A 60 1.32 -10.40 1.02
N PRO A 61 1.16 -10.26 -0.31
CA PRO A 61 0.21 -9.31 -0.89
C PRO A 61 -1.23 -9.59 -0.50
N MET A 62 -1.63 -10.87 -0.41
CA MET A 62 -2.98 -11.26 -0.03
C MET A 62 -3.30 -10.85 1.41
N VAL A 63 -2.39 -11.14 2.35
CA VAL A 63 -2.56 -10.75 3.76
C VAL A 63 -2.53 -9.22 3.90
N ARG A 64 -1.61 -8.55 3.20
CA ARG A 64 -1.50 -7.09 3.20
C ARG A 64 -2.79 -6.43 2.70
N TRP A 65 -3.35 -6.92 1.60
CA TRP A 65 -4.60 -6.43 1.02
C TRP A 65 -5.78 -6.63 1.96
N ARG A 66 -5.92 -7.82 2.55
CA ARG A 66 -7.04 -8.16 3.44
C ARG A 66 -7.05 -7.35 4.74
N ARG A 67 -5.88 -6.92 5.22
CA ARG A 67 -5.74 -6.13 6.46
C ARG A 67 -5.85 -4.64 6.24
N TRP A 68 -5.72 -4.19 5.00
CA TRP A 68 -5.80 -2.78 4.65
C TRP A 68 -7.26 -2.33 4.60
N ARG A 69 -7.60 -1.33 5.39
CA ARG A 69 -8.94 -0.74 5.46
C ARG A 69 -8.82 0.76 5.61
N TRP A 70 -9.73 1.48 4.96
CA TRP A 70 -9.81 2.92 5.07
C TRP A 70 -11.28 3.32 5.10
N ASP A 71 -11.57 4.47 5.68
CA ASP A 71 -12.91 5.02 5.67
C ASP A 71 -12.90 6.53 5.84
N VAL A 72 -13.87 7.19 5.23
CA VAL A 72 -14.05 8.64 5.27
C VAL A 72 -15.20 8.89 6.23
N GLN A 73 -14.90 9.40 7.42
CA GLN A 73 -15.90 9.70 8.45
C GLN A 73 -15.84 11.19 8.81
N GLU A 74 -16.84 11.71 9.51
CA GLU A 74 -16.72 12.99 10.21
C GLU A 74 -16.23 12.67 11.62
N PRO A 75 -15.08 13.22 12.08
CA PRO A 75 -14.43 14.45 11.61
C PRO A 75 -13.13 14.25 10.78
N GLY A 76 -12.91 13.08 10.17
CA GLY A 76 -11.65 12.80 9.46
C GLY A 76 -11.58 11.47 8.73
N ILE A 77 -10.43 11.18 8.13
CA ILE A 77 -10.17 9.89 7.48
C ILE A 77 -9.55 8.89 8.47
N ASP A 78 -10.13 7.70 8.57
CA ASP A 78 -9.59 6.58 9.35
C ASP A 78 -8.82 5.64 8.43
N ILE A 79 -7.53 5.43 8.75
CA ILE A 79 -6.63 4.60 7.96
C ILE A 79 -6.13 3.47 8.86
N ARG A 80 -6.39 2.23 8.45
CA ARG A 80 -5.96 1.02 9.15
C ARG A 80 -5.10 0.13 8.26
N HIS A 81 -3.86 -0.09 8.68
CA HIS A 81 -2.89 -0.88 7.91
C HIS A 81 -1.91 -1.65 8.79
N GLY A 82 -1.33 -2.72 8.26
CA GLY A 82 -0.27 -3.47 8.94
C GLY A 82 -0.21 -4.95 8.56
N LEU A 83 1.01 -5.51 8.58
CA LEU A 83 1.26 -6.93 8.28
C LEU A 83 1.54 -7.77 9.54
N PHE A 84 2.29 -7.24 10.50
CA PHE A 84 2.54 -7.91 11.79
C PHE A 84 1.95 -7.12 12.96
N SER A 85 2.11 -5.80 12.94
CA SER A 85 1.47 -4.86 13.85
C SER A 85 0.44 -4.04 13.08
N VAL A 86 -0.81 -4.04 13.54
CA VAL A 86 -1.91 -3.28 12.94
C VAL A 86 -1.93 -1.89 13.56
N ARG A 87 -1.74 -0.86 12.73
CA ARG A 87 -1.86 0.54 13.11
C ARG A 87 -3.17 1.09 12.57
N GLN A 88 -3.88 1.82 13.40
CA GLN A 88 -5.07 2.57 13.03
C GLN A 88 -4.81 4.04 13.35
N THR A 89 -5.09 4.93 12.41
CA THR A 89 -4.80 6.35 12.54
C THR A 89 -5.96 7.15 11.98
N LEU A 90 -6.59 7.93 12.85
CA LEU A 90 -7.59 8.91 12.48
C LEU A 90 -6.89 10.23 12.18
N VAL A 91 -7.04 10.71 10.95
CA VAL A 91 -6.50 11.99 10.48
C VAL A 91 -7.66 12.98 10.35
N PRO A 92 -7.81 13.95 11.28
CA PRO A 92 -8.85 14.97 11.22
C PRO A 92 -8.67 15.89 10.01
N TRP A 93 -9.76 16.35 9.40
CA TRP A 93 -9.71 17.25 8.23
C TRP A 93 -8.96 18.56 8.51
N VAL A 94 -9.19 19.16 9.67
CA VAL A 94 -8.50 20.38 10.15
C VAL A 94 -6.98 20.24 10.26
N ARG A 95 -6.44 19.02 10.27
CA ARG A 95 -4.98 18.80 10.29
C ARG A 95 -4.39 18.58 8.90
N VAL A 96 -5.23 18.43 7.87
CA VAL A 96 -4.79 18.17 6.50
C VAL A 96 -4.37 19.50 5.87
N GLN A 97 -3.14 19.55 5.37
CA GLN A 97 -2.58 20.73 4.72
C GLN A 97 -2.69 20.62 3.21
N HIS A 98 -2.21 19.51 2.67
CA HIS A 98 -2.28 19.25 1.24
C HIS A 98 -2.41 17.76 0.95
N VAL A 99 -2.93 17.46 -0.22
CA VAL A 99 -3.09 16.09 -0.73
C VAL A 99 -2.34 15.98 -2.05
N GLU A 100 -1.54 14.94 -2.16
CA GLU A 100 -0.85 14.58 -3.39
C GLU A 100 -1.42 13.26 -3.92
N THR A 101 -1.61 13.16 -5.23
CA THR A 101 -1.96 11.90 -5.89
C THR A 101 -0.79 11.47 -6.75
N ARG A 102 -0.22 10.30 -6.46
CA ARG A 102 0.87 9.70 -7.21
C ARG A 102 0.35 8.53 -8.06
N ARG A 103 0.89 8.42 -9.27
CA ARG A 103 0.54 7.36 -10.21
C ARG A 103 1.76 6.87 -10.98
N GLY A 104 2.40 5.81 -10.48
CA GLY A 104 3.52 5.15 -11.17
C GLY A 104 3.08 4.37 -12.41
N VAL A 105 4.01 3.94 -13.26
CA VAL A 105 3.71 3.21 -14.52
C VAL A 105 2.83 1.97 -14.30
N LEU A 106 3.15 1.17 -13.28
CA LEU A 106 2.34 0.00 -12.92
C LEU A 106 0.95 0.42 -12.43
N GLU A 107 0.85 1.45 -11.58
CA GLU A 107 -0.43 1.95 -11.07
C GLU A 107 -1.31 2.50 -12.21
N GLN A 108 -0.69 3.17 -13.19
CA GLN A 108 -1.36 3.64 -14.41
C GLN A 108 -2.01 2.49 -15.17
N SER A 109 -1.25 1.41 -15.43
CA SER A 109 -1.75 0.23 -16.16
C SER A 109 -2.93 -0.48 -15.47
N PHE A 110 -3.00 -0.42 -14.15
CA PHE A 110 -4.06 -1.06 -13.36
C PHE A 110 -5.20 -0.11 -12.95
N ASN A 111 -5.22 1.15 -13.42
CA ASN A 111 -6.19 2.17 -12.96
C ASN A 111 -6.19 2.37 -11.44
N LEU A 112 -4.98 2.35 -10.87
CA LEU A 112 -4.72 2.60 -9.45
C LEU A 112 -4.05 3.94 -9.28
N ALA A 113 -4.18 4.51 -8.08
CA ALA A 113 -3.46 5.70 -7.64
C ALA A 113 -3.11 5.59 -6.15
N THR A 114 -2.05 6.27 -5.74
CA THR A 114 -1.63 6.38 -4.35
C THR A 114 -1.91 7.79 -3.86
N VAL A 115 -2.69 7.93 -2.79
CA VAL A 115 -3.01 9.24 -2.19
C VAL A 115 -2.12 9.47 -0.98
N VAL A 116 -1.43 10.60 -0.95
CA VAL A 116 -0.59 11.03 0.17
C VAL A 116 -1.22 12.25 0.82
N VAL A 117 -1.67 12.10 2.05
CA VAL A 117 -2.24 13.17 2.86
C VAL A 117 -1.15 13.72 3.75
N HIS A 118 -0.80 14.99 3.55
CA HIS A 118 0.17 15.69 4.37
C HIS A 118 -0.54 16.48 5.45
N THR A 119 -0.07 16.29 6.68
CA THR A 119 -0.64 16.89 7.88
C THR A 119 0.44 17.56 8.70
N ALA A 120 0.07 18.42 9.63
CA ALA A 120 1.01 19.05 10.56
C ALA A 120 1.83 18.03 11.40
N ALA A 121 1.30 16.83 11.61
CA ALA A 121 1.94 15.77 12.39
C ALA A 121 2.75 14.77 11.55
N GLY A 122 2.74 14.90 10.22
CA GLY A 122 3.41 13.98 9.30
C GLY A 122 2.59 13.66 8.05
N SER A 123 3.02 12.66 7.29
CA SER A 123 2.35 12.21 6.07
C SER A 123 1.73 10.83 6.24
N HIS A 124 0.53 10.67 5.69
CA HIS A 124 -0.22 9.41 5.67
C HIS A 124 -0.47 9.00 4.23
N THR A 125 0.02 7.81 3.86
CA THR A 125 -0.08 7.30 2.49
C THR A 125 -1.11 6.19 2.40
N ILE A 126 -2.00 6.30 1.42
CA ILE A 126 -3.00 5.32 1.06
C ILE A 126 -2.62 4.76 -0.33
N PRO A 127 -1.95 3.61 -0.37
CA PRO A 127 -1.42 3.06 -1.60
C PRO A 127 -2.49 2.31 -2.39
N LEU A 128 -2.41 2.37 -3.72
CA LEU A 128 -3.15 1.47 -4.62
C LEU A 128 -4.67 1.51 -4.44
N LEU A 129 -5.22 2.71 -4.22
CA LEU A 129 -6.65 2.99 -4.34
C LEU A 129 -7.08 2.83 -5.79
N ALA A 130 -8.34 2.45 -6.02
CA ALA A 130 -8.91 2.60 -7.35
C ALA A 130 -8.89 4.07 -7.73
N LEU A 131 -8.61 4.39 -9.00
CA LEU A 131 -8.50 5.78 -9.45
C LEU A 131 -9.74 6.62 -9.07
N ARG A 132 -10.93 6.05 -9.21
CA ARG A 132 -12.20 6.69 -8.82
C ARG A 132 -12.25 7.03 -7.33
N ASP A 133 -11.81 6.11 -6.46
CA ASP A 133 -11.79 6.33 -5.02
C ASP A 133 -10.75 7.38 -4.63
N ALA A 134 -9.61 7.41 -5.32
CA ALA A 134 -8.57 8.41 -5.11
C ALA A 134 -9.03 9.82 -5.52
N GLU A 135 -9.74 9.93 -6.64
CA GLU A 135 -10.37 11.16 -7.11
C GLU A 135 -11.47 11.63 -6.14
N GLU A 136 -12.39 10.73 -5.73
CA GLU A 136 -13.43 11.00 -4.73
C GLU A 136 -12.81 11.53 -3.43
N LEU A 137 -11.75 10.88 -2.94
CA LEU A 137 -11.09 11.29 -1.71
C LEU A 137 -10.42 12.66 -1.83
N ARG A 138 -9.73 12.92 -2.95
CA ARG A 138 -9.09 14.22 -3.21
C ARG A 138 -10.15 15.31 -3.29
N ASP A 139 -11.22 15.09 -4.04
CA ASP A 139 -12.28 16.07 -4.25
C ASP A 139 -13.00 16.37 -2.93
N ARG A 140 -13.23 15.36 -2.09
CA ARG A 140 -13.79 15.55 -0.76
C ARG A 140 -12.90 16.38 0.16
N ILE A 141 -11.58 16.17 0.10
CA ILE A 141 -10.63 16.99 0.87
C ILE A 141 -10.59 18.42 0.35
N ALA A 142 -10.63 18.62 -0.97
CA ALA A 142 -10.65 19.93 -1.59
C ALA A 142 -11.94 20.71 -1.27
N GLU A 143 -13.09 20.02 -1.20
CA GLU A 143 -14.36 20.60 -0.78
C GLU A 143 -14.30 21.07 0.68
N LEU A 144 -13.82 20.22 1.58
CA LEU A 144 -13.68 20.56 3.01
C LEU A 144 -12.70 21.72 3.25
N ALA A 145 -11.62 21.80 2.47
CA ALA A 145 -10.69 22.93 2.53
C ALA A 145 -11.29 24.27 2.08
N ARG A 146 -12.36 24.26 1.26
CA ARG A 146 -13.05 25.51 0.84
C ARG A 146 -14.07 25.99 1.87
N THR A 147 -14.63 25.07 2.65
CA THR A 147 -15.69 25.39 3.63
C THR A 147 -15.14 25.90 4.96
N ASP A 148 -13.81 25.96 5.11
CA ASP A 148 -13.13 26.52 6.28
C ASP A 148 -12.25 27.72 5.87
N PRO A 149 -12.83 28.90 5.54
CA PRO A 149 -12.06 30.06 5.07
C PRO A 149 -11.35 30.82 6.20
N ASP A 150 -11.56 30.45 7.48
CA ASP A 150 -11.23 31.28 8.65
C ASP A 150 -10.42 30.56 9.75
N ALA A 151 -9.66 29.50 9.43
CA ALA A 151 -8.76 28.83 10.38
C ALA A 151 -7.35 29.47 10.45
#